data_AF-A0A139CR02-F1
#
_entry.id   AF-A0A139CR02-F1
#
_cell.length_a   1.000
_cell.length_b   1.000
_cell.length_c   1.000
_cell.angle_alpha   90.00
_cell.angle_beta   90.00
_cell.angle_gamma   90.00
#
_symmetry.space_group_name_H-M   'P 1'
#
loop_
_entity.id
_entity.type
_entity.pdbx_description
1 polymer ?
#
loop_
_entity_poly.entity_id
_entity_poly.type
_entity_poly.pdbx_seq_one_letter_code
_entity_poly.pdbx_strand_id
1 'polypeptide(L)' 'MSTHVSQTTTIPTTKAIRDRLKNYGHKGETYSDILTRMMDLIDREEFMDRMYKRLEERINLSH' A
#
# COMPACT_ATOMS: atom_id res chain seq x y z
N MET A 1 9.10 2.63 27.70
CA MET A 1 7.94 2.80 26.81
C MET A 1 8.31 3.86 25.79
N SER A 2 8.63 3.46 24.55
CA SER A 2 8.96 4.42 23.50
C SER A 2 7.67 4.78 22.78
N THR A 3 7.09 5.94 23.11
CA THR A 3 5.94 6.49 22.37
C THR A 3 6.48 7.06 21.07
N HIS A 4 6.41 6.28 19.97
CA HIS A 4 6.55 6.85 18.64
C HIS A 4 5.38 7.79 18.41
N VAL A 5 5.59 9.09 18.64
CA VAL A 5 4.67 10.14 18.22
C VAL A 5 4.66 10.10 16.70
N SER A 6 3.53 9.77 16.08
CA SER A 6 3.37 9.82 14.63
C SER A 6 3.59 11.26 14.17
N GLN A 7 4.78 11.56 13.67
CA GLN A 7 5.12 12.87 13.13
C GLN A 7 4.28 13.08 11.87
N THR A 8 3.32 14.00 11.92
CA THR A 8 2.53 14.38 10.74
C THR A 8 3.43 15.14 9.78
N THR A 9 3.54 14.64 8.56
CA THR A 9 4.27 15.29 7.47
C THR A 9 3.30 15.76 6.38
N THR A 10 3.77 16.62 5.48
CA THR A 10 2.96 17.15 4.37
C THR A 10 3.48 16.63 3.04
N ILE A 11 2.58 16.10 2.21
CA ILE A 11 2.86 15.72 0.83
C ILE A 11 2.19 16.74 -0.10
N PRO A 12 2.94 17.60 -0.81
CA PRO A 12 2.37 18.47 -1.83
C PRO A 12 1.77 17.65 -2.97
N THR A 13 0.54 18.00 -3.38
CA THR A 13 -0.13 17.38 -4.53
C THR A 13 -1.12 18.35 -5.17
N THR A 14 -1.66 18.00 -6.33
CA THR A 14 -2.68 18.82 -6.99
C THR A 14 -4.05 18.59 -6.35
N LYS A 15 -4.93 19.60 -6.46
CA LYS A 15 -6.34 19.49 -6.04
C LYS A 15 -7.03 18.28 -6.69
N ALA A 16 -6.80 18.07 -7.98
CA ALA A 16 -7.38 16.95 -8.72
C ALA A 16 -6.99 15.59 -8.13
N ILE A 17 -5.72 15.41 -7.75
CA ILE A 17 -5.25 14.18 -7.12
C ILE A 17 -5.83 14.01 -5.71
N ARG A 18 -5.86 15.07 -4.89
CA ARG A 18 -6.47 15.02 -3.55
C ARG A 18 -7.97 14.70 -3.61
N ASP A 19 -8.68 15.28 -4.56
CA ASP A 19 -10.11 15.05 -4.74
C ASP A 19 -10.37 13.61 -5.23
N ARG A 20 -9.51 13.08 -6.11
CA ARG A 20 -9.52 11.65 -6.49
C ARG A 20 -9.21 10.75 -5.30
N LEU A 21 -8.21 11.09 -4.48
CA LEU A 21 -7.83 10.34 -3.28
C LEU A 21 -9.01 10.21 -2.32
N LYS A 22 -9.75 11.31 -2.11
CA LYS A 22 -10.96 11.34 -1.27
C LYS A 22 -12.02 10.34 -1.73
N ASN A 23 -12.19 10.13 -3.04
CA ASN A 23 -13.19 9.22 -3.59
C ASN A 23 -12.91 7.75 -3.27
N TYR A 24 -11.67 7.40 -2.88
CA TYR A 24 -11.33 6.05 -2.46
C TYR A 24 -11.63 5.78 -0.98
N GLY A 25 -11.95 6.81 -0.20
CA GLY A 25 -12.19 6.69 1.24
C GLY A 25 -13.66 6.48 1.60
N HIS A 26 -13.86 5.94 2.80
CA HIS A 26 -15.17 5.79 3.45
C HIS A 26 -15.39 6.88 4.52
N LYS A 27 -16.64 7.04 4.97
CA LYS A 27 -16.98 8.03 6.00
C LYS A 27 -16.19 7.74 7.28
N GLY A 28 -15.36 8.70 7.69
CA GLY A 28 -14.53 8.61 8.90
C GLY A 28 -13.06 8.26 8.64
N GLU A 29 -12.68 7.88 7.41
CA GLU A 29 -11.28 7.63 7.05
C GLU A 29 -10.50 8.94 6.80
N THR A 30 -9.24 8.95 7.24
CA THR A 30 -8.27 10.00 6.93
C THR A 30 -7.55 9.71 5.62
N TYR A 31 -6.85 10.70 5.05
CA TYR A 31 -5.99 10.46 3.89
C TYR A 31 -4.88 9.45 4.18
N SER A 32 -4.37 9.41 5.42
CA SER A 32 -3.39 8.42 5.83
C SER A 32 -3.98 7.01 5.78
N ASP A 33 -5.21 6.80 6.24
CA ASP A 33 -5.87 5.48 6.20
C ASP A 33 -6.05 4.99 4.76
N ILE A 34 -6.49 5.89 3.86
CA ILE A 34 -6.68 5.59 2.45
C ILE A 34 -5.33 5.21 1.81
N LEU A 35 -4.27 5.97 2.08
CA LEU A 35 -2.93 5.72 1.55
C LEU A 35 -2.35 4.41 2.09
N THR A 36 -2.48 4.15 3.40
CA THR A 36 -2.02 2.89 4.01
C THR A 36 -2.70 1.70 3.37
N ARG A 37 -4.03 1.72 3.21
CA ARG A 37 -4.74 0.63 2.55
C ARG A 37 -4.31 0.43 1.10
N MET A 38 -4.02 1.49 0.36
CA MET A 38 -3.50 1.38 -1.00
C MET A 38 -2.10 0.75 -1.02
N MET A 39 -1.22 1.16 -0.11
CA MET A 39 0.13 0.60 0.02
C MET A 39 0.07 -0.88 0.38
N ASP A 40 -0.77 -1.27 1.34
CA ASP A 40 -0.95 -2.67 1.75
C ASP A 40 -1.41 -3.57 0.59
N LEU A 41 -2.28 -3.05 -0.29
CA LEU A 41 -2.74 -3.77 -1.48
C LEU A 41 -1.60 -3.98 -2.48
N ILE A 42 -0.82 -2.93 -2.76
CA ILE A 42 0.33 -3.00 -3.68
C ILE A 42 1.38 -3.96 -3.13
N ASP A 43 1.73 -3.83 -1.85
CA ASP A 43 2.72 -4.69 -1.19
C ASP A 43 2.31 -6.16 -1.24
N ARG A 44 1.01 -6.44 -1.05
CA ARG A 44 0.46 -7.79 -1.16
C ARG A 44 0.55 -8.33 -2.58
N GLU A 45 0.17 -7.55 -3.59
CA GLU A 45 0.23 -7.97 -4.99
C GLU A 45 1.68 -8.27 -5.41
N GLU A 46 2.61 -7.37 -5.12
CA GLU A 46 4.03 -7.60 -5.41
C GLU A 46 4.59 -8.81 -4.66
N PHE A 47 4.16 -9.03 -3.41
CA PHE A 47 4.57 -10.18 -2.64
C PHE A 47 4.08 -11.48 -3.29
N MET A 48 2.82 -11.53 -3.73
CA MET A 48 2.27 -12.70 -4.41
C MET A 48 3.01 -12.98 -5.72
N ASP A 49 3.30 -11.97 -6.53
CA ASP A 49 4.07 -12.11 -7.77
C ASP A 49 5.47 -12.69 -7.51
N ARG A 50 6.15 -12.22 -6.46
CA ARG A 50 7.44 -12.77 -6.05
C ARG A 50 7.34 -14.22 -5.60
N MET A 51 6.26 -14.60 -4.91
CA MET A 51 6.02 -15.98 -4.47
C MET A 51 5.74 -16.92 -5.63
N TYR A 52 4.92 -16.52 -6.60
CA TYR A 52 4.62 -17.33 -7.78
C TYR A 52 5.87 -17.62 -8.60
N LYS A 53 6.72 -16.62 -8.85
CA LYS A 53 8.00 -16.82 -9.55
C LYS A 53 8.89 -17.85 -8.88
N ARG A 54 9.03 -17.79 -7.54
CA ARG A 54 9.83 -18.77 -6.78
C ARG A 54 9.24 -20.17 -6.81
N LEU A 55 7.90 -20.29 -6.84
CA LEU A 55 7.24 -21.59 -6.93
C LEU A 55 7.46 -22.21 -8.32
N GLU A 56 7.33 -21.42 -9.39
CA GLU A 56 7.61 -21.85 -10.76
C GLU A 56 9.07 -22.31 -10.93
N GLU A 57 10.02 -21.54 -10.41
CA GLU A 57 11.44 -21.93 -10.40
C GLU A 57 11.67 -23.27 -9.70
N ARG A 58 11.01 -23.50 -8.56
CA ARG A 58 11.13 -24.78 -7.82
C ARG A 58 10.53 -25.96 -8.56
N ILE A 59 9.39 -25.77 -9.23
CA ILE A 59 8.74 -26.82 -10.01
C ILE A 59 9.63 -27.18 -11.20
N ASN A 60 10.16 -26.18 -11.92
CA ASN A 60 11.01 -26.40 -13.09
C ASN A 60 12.40 -26.98 -12.77
N LEU A 61 12.90 -26.82 -11.55
CA LEU A 61 14.17 -27.42 -11.08
C LEU A 61 14.00 -28.87 -10.55
N SER A 62 12.76 -29.35 -10.41
CA SER A 62 12.44 -30.71 -9.94
C SER A 62 12.19 -31.73 -11.07
N HIS A 63 12.34 -31.30 -12.33
CA HIS A 63 12.31 -32.12 -13.54
C HIS A 63 13.68 -32.14 -14.21
#